data_AF-A0A8W8M3K8-F1
#
_entry.id   AF-A0A8W8M3K8-F1
#
_cell.length_a   1.000
_cell.length_b   1.000
_cell.length_c   1.000
_cell.angle_alpha   90.00
_cell.angle_beta   90.00
_cell.angle_gamma   90.00
#
_symmetry.space_group_name_H-M   'P 1'
#
loop_
_entity.id
_entity.type
_entity.pdbx_description
1 polymer ?
#
loop_
_entity_poly.entity_id
_entity_poly.type
_entity_poly.pdbx_seq_one_letter_code
_entity_poly.pdbx_strand_id
1 'polypeptide(L)'
;MGRITVCSRSYFYYQSKFFSWQCRRCMSVAVADESHETRSNSSTQNVKPFKDIPGPKGLPYLGTILQYRKGPFQRFTVDRYQDALISRYKEYGPIVKETIAGVTFVRIYDPDDVRTVFLNEDKQPHVAPLLDTTKQYREQRDLSPGLGNTNGEEWYRLRSAVQQMMMRPKAVTVYLPFVEEVVDDFIARIKKIHNSDGTIENFRLEAAKWNLESSGMTCFETRLGCLVDSPTSHIVRMISSNNAIFELSTKINFSVPFHKLFTTRLWQKLLDEEDYFFRNGQKLVDETIAKIDRLQKEGNLKDGQFNFLLYLLSKKELSFKDVSIITLSLFGDGLNTTVPTLIFAMYCLAKNPDVQQKAYEEIREVLKDDEPITGEHINRMPYLKACVKESQRILPIGLEIKRILKKDLVLGNYLVPAGTTVELAPYVHYMSSEYFVEPDRFLPERWLRDGSALNIHPYLLTPFGHGPRMCAGRRFAEQELYVLLSKMLKNFRLEYSGDLDMKFQVLMVPDRPTSFTFKDRL
;
A
#
# COMPACT_ATOMS: atom_id res chain seq x y z
N MET A 1 22.77 35.20 -16.11
CA MET A 1 23.69 34.93 -14.99
C MET A 1 23.35 35.88 -13.86
N GLY A 2 22.73 35.38 -12.80
CA GLY A 2 22.38 36.16 -11.61
C GLY A 2 22.18 35.20 -10.44
N ARG A 3 23.20 35.12 -9.58
CA ARG A 3 23.18 34.32 -8.34
C ARG A 3 22.32 35.04 -7.31
N ILE A 4 21.25 34.41 -6.85
CA ILE A 4 20.48 34.86 -5.69
C ILE A 4 21.12 34.26 -4.44
N THR A 5 21.76 35.13 -3.67
CA THR A 5 22.37 34.85 -2.37
C THR A 5 21.27 34.94 -1.31
N VAL A 6 20.88 33.82 -0.71
CA VAL A 6 19.96 33.83 0.45
C VAL A 6 20.77 34.10 1.71
N CYS A 7 20.50 35.27 2.31
CA CYS A 7 21.08 35.73 3.55
C CYS A 7 20.60 34.86 4.72
N SER A 8 21.53 34.38 5.54
CA SER A 8 21.30 33.57 6.74
C SER A 8 21.68 34.38 7.97
N ARG A 9 20.69 34.73 8.80
CA ARG A 9 20.77 35.24 10.18
C ARG A 9 19.34 35.16 10.74
N SER A 10 19.01 34.80 11.97
CA SER A 10 19.70 34.29 13.16
C SER A 10 18.56 33.89 14.11
N TYR A 11 18.52 32.67 14.65
CA TYR A 11 17.74 32.38 15.86
C TYR A 11 18.46 31.26 16.64
N PHE A 12 19.39 31.69 17.49
CA PHE A 12 19.86 30.95 18.66
C PHE A 12 19.50 31.85 19.85
N TYR A 13 18.76 31.32 20.83
CA TYR A 13 18.84 31.58 22.28
C TYR A 13 17.53 31.12 22.92
N TYR A 14 17.58 29.99 23.64
CA TYR A 14 17.17 29.84 25.05
C TYR A 14 17.29 28.35 25.43
N GLN A 15 18.30 28.05 26.25
CA GLN A 15 18.41 26.81 27.01
C GLN A 15 18.62 27.15 28.49
N SER A 16 18.14 26.22 29.34
CA SER A 16 18.27 26.14 30.81
C SER A 16 17.29 27.05 31.59
N LYS A 17 16.63 26.64 32.69
CA LYS A 17 16.93 25.58 33.66
C LYS A 17 15.75 25.44 34.67
N PHE A 18 15.65 24.27 35.34
CA PHE A 18 14.85 23.96 36.57
C PHE A 18 13.34 23.68 36.41
N PHE A 19 12.68 22.72 37.09
CA PHE A 19 12.96 22.02 38.35
C PHE A 19 12.34 20.61 38.34
N SER A 20 12.94 19.70 39.11
CA SER A 20 12.50 18.33 39.39
C SER A 20 11.20 18.26 40.19
N TRP A 21 10.27 17.40 39.80
CA TRP A 21 9.27 16.83 40.72
C TRP A 21 9.15 15.32 40.45
N GLN A 22 9.68 14.54 41.39
CA GLN A 22 9.44 13.10 41.50
C GLN A 22 7.98 12.88 41.95
N CYS A 23 7.24 12.04 41.25
CA CYS A 23 6.05 11.41 41.84
C CYS A 23 6.09 9.90 41.55
N ARG A 24 6.22 9.15 42.64
CA ARG A 24 6.23 7.68 42.69
C ARG A 24 4.80 7.16 42.50
N ARG A 25 4.60 6.27 41.52
CA ARG A 25 3.71 5.08 41.57
C ARG A 25 3.60 4.47 40.17
N CYS A 26 4.48 3.53 39.85
CA CYS A 26 4.18 2.48 38.88
C CYS A 26 4.07 1.19 39.68
N MET A 27 2.83 0.75 39.94
CA MET A 27 2.57 -0.63 40.34
C MET A 27 2.79 -1.49 39.09
N SER A 28 3.90 -2.20 39.06
CA SER A 28 4.14 -3.30 38.14
C SER A 28 3.19 -4.44 38.52
N VAL A 29 2.17 -4.67 37.70
CA VAL A 29 1.48 -5.97 37.68
C VAL A 29 2.44 -6.93 37.01
N ALA A 30 3.10 -7.75 37.82
CA ALA A 30 3.83 -8.91 37.35
C ALA A 30 2.82 -9.85 36.68
N VAL A 31 2.91 -9.97 35.36
CA VAL A 31 2.30 -11.09 34.66
C VAL A 31 3.16 -12.29 34.99
N ALA A 32 2.56 -13.29 35.64
CA ALA A 32 3.19 -14.55 35.96
C ALA A 32 3.68 -15.20 34.66
N ASP A 33 4.99 -15.42 34.60
CA ASP A 33 5.66 -16.19 33.56
C ASP A 33 5.34 -17.66 33.83
N GLU A 34 4.20 -18.13 33.32
CA GLU A 34 3.92 -19.56 33.28
C GLU A 34 4.82 -20.17 32.21
N SER A 35 5.78 -20.94 32.70
CA SER A 35 6.75 -21.78 32.03
C SER A 35 6.23 -22.40 30.72
N HIS A 36 6.49 -21.74 29.59
CA HIS A 36 6.83 -22.48 28.39
C HIS A 36 8.25 -23.01 28.58
N GLU A 37 8.36 -24.32 28.82
CA GLU A 37 9.61 -25.06 28.78
C GLU A 37 10.45 -24.55 27.60
N THR A 38 11.50 -23.83 27.94
CA THR A 38 12.63 -23.59 27.07
C THR A 38 13.09 -24.94 26.56
N ARG A 39 12.82 -25.22 25.27
CA ARG A 39 13.60 -26.19 24.49
C ARG A 39 15.03 -25.66 24.35
N SER A 40 15.76 -25.57 25.46
CA SER A 40 17.21 -25.62 25.48
C SER A 40 17.61 -27.09 25.57
N ASN A 41 17.52 -27.79 24.45
CA ASN A 41 18.26 -29.02 24.26
C ASN A 41 18.94 -28.97 22.89
N SER A 42 20.25 -29.14 22.94
CA SER A 42 21.18 -29.21 21.83
C SER A 42 20.66 -30.13 20.71
N SER A 43 20.28 -29.53 19.60
CA SER A 43 20.66 -30.06 18.29
C SER A 43 21.40 -28.93 17.60
N THR A 44 22.67 -29.13 17.26
CA THR A 44 23.19 -28.54 16.02
C THR A 44 22.25 -29.02 14.92
N GLN A 45 21.17 -28.27 14.68
CA GLN A 45 20.35 -28.47 13.49
C GLN A 45 21.36 -28.41 12.34
N ASN A 46 21.48 -29.50 11.59
CA ASN A 46 22.34 -29.54 10.42
C ASN A 46 21.80 -28.50 9.44
N VAL A 47 22.32 -27.27 9.53
CA VAL A 47 21.96 -26.16 8.65
C VAL A 47 22.38 -26.60 7.25
N LYS A 48 21.40 -26.72 6.37
CA LYS A 48 21.64 -27.18 5.00
C LYS A 48 22.18 -26.03 4.16
N PRO A 49 23.03 -26.33 3.15
CA PRO A 49 23.57 -25.30 2.27
C PRO A 49 22.49 -24.75 1.31
N PHE A 50 22.65 -23.51 0.85
CA PHE A 50 21.76 -22.82 -0.09
C PHE A 50 21.38 -23.64 -1.35
N LYS A 51 22.32 -24.45 -1.85
CA LYS A 51 22.08 -25.29 -3.03
C LYS A 51 20.97 -26.33 -2.81
N ASP A 52 20.77 -26.77 -1.57
CA ASP A 52 19.83 -27.83 -1.19
C ASP A 52 18.41 -27.30 -0.89
N ILE A 53 18.18 -25.98 -0.97
CA ILE A 53 16.83 -25.41 -0.87
C ILE A 53 15.98 -26.00 -2.00
N PRO A 54 14.82 -26.62 -1.69
CA PRO A 54 13.98 -27.26 -2.69
C PRO A 54 13.33 -26.23 -3.61
N GLY A 55 12.93 -26.66 -4.81
CA GLY A 55 12.19 -25.80 -5.71
C GLY A 55 12.09 -26.37 -7.13
N PRO A 56 11.29 -25.71 -7.98
CA PRO A 56 11.03 -26.19 -9.32
C PRO A 56 12.29 -26.10 -10.19
N LYS A 57 12.52 -27.16 -10.99
CA LYS A 57 13.55 -27.15 -12.01
C LYS A 57 13.04 -26.39 -13.24
N GLY A 58 13.90 -25.51 -13.77
CA GLY A 58 13.60 -24.69 -14.95
C GLY A 58 14.69 -24.80 -16.02
N LEU A 59 14.44 -24.21 -17.18
CA LEU A 59 15.44 -24.13 -18.24
C LEU A 59 16.62 -23.25 -17.80
N PRO A 60 17.86 -23.49 -18.28
CA PRO A 60 18.98 -22.61 -18.02
C PRO A 60 18.64 -21.15 -18.35
N TYR A 61 18.97 -20.23 -17.43
CA TYR A 61 18.65 -18.80 -17.46
C TYR A 61 17.15 -18.43 -17.45
N LEU A 62 16.29 -19.08 -18.23
CA LEU A 62 14.85 -18.76 -18.28
C LEU A 62 14.10 -19.21 -17.02
N GLY A 63 14.60 -20.24 -16.34
CA GLY A 63 13.97 -20.79 -15.15
C GLY A 63 12.57 -21.34 -15.47
N THR A 64 11.58 -21.00 -14.64
CA THR A 64 10.20 -21.48 -14.74
C THR A 64 9.27 -20.54 -15.52
N ILE A 65 9.79 -19.51 -16.21
CA ILE A 65 8.97 -18.50 -16.90
C ILE A 65 7.96 -19.09 -17.88
N LEU A 66 8.28 -20.21 -18.54
CA LEU A 66 7.38 -20.87 -19.49
C LEU A 66 6.13 -21.45 -18.82
N GLN A 67 6.15 -21.69 -17.50
CA GLN A 67 5.00 -22.16 -16.73
C GLN A 67 3.88 -21.11 -16.62
N TYR A 68 4.19 -19.83 -16.82
CA TYR A 68 3.24 -18.73 -16.72
C TYR A 68 2.75 -18.22 -18.09
N ARG A 69 3.30 -18.78 -19.18
CA ARG A 69 3.00 -18.34 -20.54
C ARG A 69 2.05 -19.32 -21.21
N LYS A 70 1.11 -18.79 -21.99
CA LYS A 70 0.24 -19.62 -22.84
C LYS A 70 1.10 -20.48 -23.78
N GLY A 71 0.88 -21.80 -23.74
CA GLY A 71 1.65 -22.76 -24.52
C GLY A 71 1.66 -24.15 -23.87
N PRO A 72 2.39 -25.11 -24.46
CA PRO A 72 2.39 -26.50 -24.01
C PRO A 72 2.99 -26.70 -22.59
N PHE A 73 3.76 -25.73 -22.10
CA PHE A 73 4.37 -25.77 -20.77
C PHE A 73 3.60 -24.96 -19.73
N GLN A 74 2.44 -24.37 -20.09
CA GLN A 74 1.65 -23.56 -19.17
C GLN A 74 1.16 -24.42 -18.00
N ARG A 75 1.46 -23.96 -16.79
CA ARG A 75 0.96 -24.56 -15.54
C ARG A 75 0.12 -23.57 -14.74
N PHE A 76 0.45 -22.29 -14.83
CA PHE A 76 -0.22 -21.21 -14.14
C PHE A 76 -0.67 -20.14 -15.13
N THR A 77 -1.74 -19.44 -14.79
CA THR A 77 -2.15 -18.21 -15.47
C THR A 77 -1.66 -17.04 -14.65
N VAL A 78 -1.08 -16.01 -15.29
CA VAL A 78 -0.55 -14.84 -14.59
C VAL A 78 -1.63 -14.17 -13.73
N ASP A 79 -2.86 -14.07 -14.24
CA ASP A 79 -4.02 -13.53 -13.50
C ASP A 79 -4.30 -14.27 -12.18
N ARG A 80 -3.88 -15.54 -12.08
CA ARG A 80 -4.04 -16.42 -10.91
C ARG A 80 -2.70 -16.71 -10.23
N TYR A 81 -1.83 -15.70 -10.13
CA TYR A 81 -0.49 -15.85 -9.55
C TYR A 81 -0.49 -16.44 -8.12
N GLN A 82 -1.53 -16.15 -7.34
CA GLN A 82 -1.75 -16.75 -6.02
C GLN A 82 -1.76 -18.28 -6.03
N ASP A 83 -2.26 -18.91 -7.10
CA ASP A 83 -2.32 -20.37 -7.22
C ASP A 83 -0.91 -20.95 -7.40
N ALA A 84 0.00 -20.21 -8.06
CA ALA A 84 1.40 -20.60 -8.14
C ALA A 84 2.06 -20.59 -6.75
N LEU A 85 1.82 -19.56 -5.93
CA LEU A 85 2.35 -19.50 -4.56
C LEU A 85 1.90 -20.70 -3.71
N ILE A 86 0.60 -21.00 -3.75
CA ILE A 86 0.02 -22.13 -3.02
C ILE A 86 0.59 -23.46 -3.54
N SER A 87 0.69 -23.64 -4.86
CA SER A 87 1.25 -24.85 -5.48
C SER A 87 2.69 -25.07 -5.06
N ARG A 88 3.52 -24.01 -5.06
CA ARG A 88 4.93 -24.09 -4.64
C ARG A 88 5.07 -24.47 -3.18
N TYR A 89 4.28 -23.87 -2.30
CA TYR A 89 4.27 -24.25 -0.88
C TYR A 89 3.87 -25.72 -0.69
N LYS A 90 2.81 -26.18 -1.36
CA LYS A 90 2.34 -27.58 -1.26
C LYS A 90 3.35 -28.60 -1.78
N GLU A 91 4.08 -28.27 -2.85
CA GLU A 91 5.04 -29.20 -3.48
C GLU A 91 6.39 -29.25 -2.76
N TYR A 92 6.89 -28.11 -2.28
CA TYR A 92 8.28 -27.98 -1.84
C TYR A 92 8.42 -27.59 -0.37
N GLY A 93 7.32 -27.22 0.29
CA GLY A 93 7.29 -26.90 1.71
C GLY A 93 7.55 -25.41 2.03
N PRO A 94 8.01 -25.10 3.27
CA PRO A 94 8.01 -23.74 3.83
C PRO A 94 9.07 -22.79 3.28
N ILE A 95 10.03 -23.30 2.51
CA ILE A 95 11.08 -22.52 1.84
C ILE A 95 11.32 -23.05 0.43
N VAL A 96 11.31 -22.17 -0.57
CA VAL A 96 11.39 -22.55 -1.98
C VAL A 96 12.37 -21.65 -2.73
N LYS A 97 13.31 -22.24 -3.45
CA LYS A 97 14.21 -21.52 -4.36
C LYS A 97 13.71 -21.64 -5.78
N GLU A 98 13.45 -20.52 -6.44
CA GLU A 98 12.94 -20.51 -7.81
C GLU A 98 13.68 -19.46 -8.64
N THR A 99 13.83 -19.75 -9.93
CA THR A 99 14.36 -18.82 -10.92
C THR A 99 13.27 -18.50 -11.92
N ILE A 100 13.00 -17.22 -12.15
CA ILE A 100 12.05 -16.75 -13.18
C ILE A 100 12.78 -15.71 -14.04
N ALA A 101 12.87 -15.97 -15.34
CA ALA A 101 13.44 -15.04 -16.33
C ALA A 101 14.82 -14.47 -15.92
N GLY A 102 15.70 -15.33 -15.41
CA GLY A 102 17.08 -14.99 -15.04
C GLY A 102 17.24 -14.51 -13.60
N VAL A 103 16.15 -14.25 -12.87
CA VAL A 103 16.18 -13.80 -11.48
C VAL A 103 15.95 -14.99 -10.56
N THR A 104 16.93 -15.29 -9.71
CA THR A 104 16.82 -16.33 -8.67
C THR A 104 16.48 -15.69 -7.34
N PHE A 105 15.47 -16.22 -6.67
CA PHE A 105 15.02 -15.77 -5.35
C PHE A 105 14.66 -16.97 -4.46
N VAL A 106 14.55 -16.71 -3.17
CA VAL A 106 14.06 -17.66 -2.17
C VAL A 106 12.73 -17.14 -1.64
N ARG A 107 11.68 -17.93 -1.72
CA ARG A 107 10.39 -17.62 -1.10
C ARG A 107 10.28 -18.35 0.23
N ILE A 108 9.87 -17.62 1.27
CA ILE A 108 9.55 -18.17 2.59
C ILE A 108 8.08 -17.94 2.91
N TYR A 109 7.47 -18.90 3.58
CA TYR A 109 6.04 -18.88 3.92
C TYR A 109 5.82 -18.79 5.44
N ASP A 110 6.71 -19.38 6.22
CA ASP A 110 6.62 -19.44 7.68
C ASP A 110 6.76 -18.04 8.32
N PRO A 111 5.82 -17.63 9.18
CA PRO A 111 5.85 -16.31 9.79
C PRO A 111 7.03 -16.09 10.75
N ASP A 112 7.67 -17.12 11.31
CA ASP A 112 8.90 -17.01 12.11
C ASP A 112 10.12 -16.68 11.24
N ASP A 113 10.21 -17.27 10.04
CA ASP A 113 11.24 -16.90 9.07
C ASP A 113 11.00 -15.45 8.58
N VAL A 114 9.74 -15.05 8.36
CA VAL A 114 9.38 -13.66 8.01
C VAL A 114 9.82 -12.69 9.11
N ARG A 115 9.53 -13.02 10.38
CA ARG A 115 10.01 -12.27 11.54
C ARG A 115 11.53 -12.19 11.56
N THR A 116 12.21 -13.31 11.31
CA THR A 116 13.68 -13.39 11.28
C THR A 116 14.26 -12.43 10.24
N VAL A 117 13.71 -12.39 9.02
CA VAL A 117 14.16 -11.43 8.00
C VAL A 117 13.98 -9.98 8.49
N PHE A 118 12.79 -9.61 8.98
CA PHE A 118 12.53 -8.24 9.42
C PHE A 118 13.39 -7.81 10.62
N LEU A 119 13.60 -8.67 11.61
CA LEU A 119 14.43 -8.36 12.78
C LEU A 119 15.91 -8.19 12.45
N ASN A 120 16.35 -8.71 11.30
CA ASN A 120 17.72 -8.63 10.83
C ASN A 120 17.94 -7.52 9.78
N GLU A 121 16.94 -6.66 9.54
CA GLU A 121 17.09 -5.46 8.72
C GLU A 121 17.86 -4.36 9.43
N ASP A 122 18.60 -3.58 8.66
CA ASP A 122 19.19 -2.33 9.13
C ASP A 122 18.29 -1.13 8.79
N LYS A 123 18.81 0.09 8.99
CA LYS A 123 18.09 1.34 8.70
C LYS A 123 17.83 1.57 7.20
N GLN A 124 18.46 0.82 6.32
CA GLN A 124 18.45 1.00 4.86
C GLN A 124 18.18 -0.33 4.12
N PRO A 125 17.06 -1.01 4.41
CA PRO A 125 16.78 -2.33 3.85
C PRO A 125 16.72 -2.28 2.32
N HIS A 126 17.25 -3.30 1.67
CA HIS A 126 17.28 -3.38 0.21
C HIS A 126 16.10 -4.20 -0.32
N VAL A 127 15.57 -3.80 -1.47
CA VAL A 127 14.48 -4.49 -2.15
C VAL A 127 14.77 -4.54 -3.65
N ALA A 128 14.29 -5.59 -4.31
CA ALA A 128 14.15 -5.57 -5.76
C ALA A 128 13.18 -4.43 -6.16
N PRO A 129 13.35 -3.79 -7.33
CA PRO A 129 12.45 -2.73 -7.78
C PRO A 129 10.99 -3.15 -7.70
N LEU A 130 10.13 -2.29 -7.14
CA LEU A 130 8.71 -2.59 -6.98
C LEU A 130 8.03 -2.78 -8.36
N LEU A 131 8.32 -1.88 -9.30
CA LEU A 131 7.99 -1.99 -10.71
C LEU A 131 9.27 -1.77 -11.54
N ASP A 132 9.92 -2.86 -11.98
CA ASP A 132 11.14 -2.80 -12.80
C ASP A 132 10.94 -2.02 -14.11
N THR A 133 9.77 -2.14 -14.71
CA THR A 133 9.36 -1.41 -15.92
C THR A 133 9.32 0.10 -15.70
N THR A 134 8.70 0.58 -14.62
CA THR A 134 8.68 2.01 -14.27
C THR A 134 10.08 2.52 -13.90
N LYS A 135 10.93 1.69 -13.27
CA LYS A 135 12.34 2.03 -13.04
C LYS A 135 13.07 2.28 -14.37
N GLN A 136 12.96 1.35 -15.32
CA GLN A 136 13.57 1.47 -16.65
C GLN A 136 13.02 2.70 -17.40
N TYR A 137 11.72 2.98 -17.32
CA TYR A 137 11.12 4.20 -17.89
C TYR A 137 11.76 5.48 -17.33
N ARG A 138 11.86 5.59 -16.01
CA ARG A 138 12.44 6.76 -15.33
C ARG A 138 13.91 6.96 -15.69
N GLU A 139 14.68 5.88 -15.78
CA GLU A 139 16.07 5.91 -16.25
C GLU A 139 16.16 6.43 -17.70
N GLN A 140 15.28 5.98 -18.62
CA GLN A 140 15.24 6.44 -20.02
C GLN A 140 14.79 7.90 -20.20
N ARG A 141 14.12 8.47 -19.20
CA ARG A 141 13.61 9.86 -19.22
C ARG A 141 14.39 10.80 -18.32
N ASP A 142 15.49 10.34 -17.72
CA ASP A 142 16.30 11.11 -16.76
C ASP A 142 15.43 11.69 -15.62
N LEU A 143 14.51 10.87 -15.10
CA LEU A 143 13.64 11.21 -13.98
C LEU A 143 14.23 10.68 -12.66
N SER A 144 13.80 11.25 -11.53
CA SER A 144 14.14 10.67 -10.23
C SER A 144 13.61 9.22 -10.16
N PRO A 145 14.40 8.23 -9.72
CA PRO A 145 13.91 6.86 -9.63
C PRO A 145 12.81 6.70 -8.56
N GLY A 146 12.75 7.60 -7.57
CA GLY A 146 11.73 7.65 -6.52
C GLY A 146 11.91 6.61 -5.39
N LEU A 147 11.05 6.68 -4.36
CA LEU A 147 11.16 5.83 -3.17
C LEU A 147 11.04 4.32 -3.46
N GLY A 148 10.22 3.94 -4.44
CA GLY A 148 9.96 2.54 -4.77
C GLY A 148 11.12 1.83 -5.48
N ASN A 149 12.00 2.57 -6.16
CA ASN A 149 13.01 2.01 -7.06
C ASN A 149 14.46 2.33 -6.69
N THR A 150 14.68 3.12 -5.63
CA THR A 150 16.02 3.43 -5.09
C THR A 150 16.42 2.44 -3.99
N ASN A 151 17.68 2.34 -3.62
CA ASN A 151 18.16 1.52 -2.49
C ASN A 151 19.27 2.27 -1.73
N GLY A 152 19.72 1.73 -0.59
CA GLY A 152 20.85 2.27 0.17
C GLY A 152 20.66 3.71 0.64
N GLU A 153 21.74 4.50 0.54
CA GLU A 153 21.77 5.89 0.98
C GLU A 153 20.79 6.77 0.21
N GLU A 154 20.64 6.54 -1.10
CA GLU A 154 19.74 7.32 -1.94
C GLU A 154 18.28 7.11 -1.54
N TRP A 155 17.88 5.86 -1.30
CA TRP A 155 16.56 5.58 -0.73
C TRP A 155 16.39 6.24 0.64
N TYR A 156 17.40 6.16 1.50
CA TYR A 156 17.33 6.72 2.85
C TYR A 156 17.21 8.25 2.83
N ARG A 157 17.91 8.94 1.90
CA ARG A 157 17.79 10.38 1.64
C ARG A 157 16.35 10.75 1.32
N LEU A 158 15.76 10.10 0.32
CA LEU A 158 14.37 10.34 -0.09
C LEU A 158 13.38 10.00 1.03
N ARG A 159 13.52 8.82 1.66
CA ARG A 159 12.62 8.34 2.73
C ARG A 159 12.63 9.25 3.94
N SER A 160 13.81 9.65 4.40
CA SER A 160 13.97 10.48 5.60
C SER A 160 13.36 11.88 5.41
N ALA A 161 13.42 12.41 4.18
CA ALA A 161 12.82 13.69 3.84
C ALA A 161 11.28 13.65 3.93
N VAL A 162 10.64 12.58 3.41
CA VAL A 162 9.17 12.50 3.31
C VAL A 162 8.48 11.94 4.54
N GLN A 163 9.13 11.04 5.30
CA GLN A 163 8.47 10.27 6.36
C GLN A 163 7.90 11.15 7.49
N GLN A 164 8.47 12.34 7.73
CA GLN A 164 7.98 13.22 8.79
C GLN A 164 6.58 13.77 8.49
N MET A 165 6.27 13.98 7.21
CA MET A 165 4.95 14.42 6.76
C MET A 165 4.00 13.24 6.58
N MET A 166 4.49 12.12 6.02
CA MET A 166 3.61 11.03 5.59
C MET A 166 3.30 9.97 6.66
N MET A 167 4.15 9.82 7.68
CA MET A 167 4.03 8.72 8.65
C MET A 167 3.72 9.18 10.08
N ARG A 168 3.87 10.46 10.39
CA ARG A 168 3.56 11.00 11.72
C ARG A 168 2.05 11.23 11.84
N PRO A 169 1.36 10.66 12.85
CA PRO A 169 -0.08 10.82 13.01
C PRO A 169 -0.55 12.28 12.98
N LYS A 170 0.12 13.16 13.74
CA LYS A 170 -0.20 14.60 13.80
C LYS A 170 -0.07 15.33 12.46
N ALA A 171 0.85 14.89 11.59
CA ALA A 171 1.05 15.52 10.28
C ALA A 171 -0.05 15.10 9.30
N VAL A 172 -0.47 13.84 9.35
CA VAL A 172 -1.50 13.28 8.46
C VAL A 172 -2.89 13.80 8.82
N THR A 173 -3.18 14.02 10.11
CA THR A 173 -4.46 14.57 10.56
C THR A 173 -4.73 16.00 10.07
N VAL A 174 -3.71 16.74 9.62
CA VAL A 174 -3.89 18.07 9.01
C VAL A 174 -4.71 17.98 7.72
N TYR A 175 -4.63 16.85 7.01
CA TYR A 175 -5.34 16.62 5.75
C TYR A 175 -6.76 16.09 5.95
N LEU A 176 -7.14 15.77 7.20
CA LEU A 176 -8.44 15.16 7.50
C LEU A 176 -9.63 16.01 7.01
N PRO A 177 -9.66 17.34 7.19
CA PRO A 177 -10.76 18.16 6.65
C PRO A 177 -10.87 18.09 5.13
N PHE A 178 -9.75 18.04 4.40
CA PHE A 178 -9.77 17.91 2.94
C PHE A 178 -10.27 16.54 2.49
N VAL A 179 -9.86 15.48 3.19
CA VAL A 179 -10.34 14.11 2.93
C VAL A 179 -11.84 14.03 3.19
N GLU A 180 -12.31 14.61 4.30
CA GLU A 180 -13.72 14.63 4.67
C GLU A 180 -14.58 15.36 3.63
N GLU A 181 -14.15 16.55 3.18
CA GLU A 181 -14.85 17.33 2.14
C GLU A 181 -15.02 16.51 0.85
N VAL A 182 -13.95 15.86 0.39
CA VAL A 182 -13.99 15.01 -0.82
C VAL A 182 -14.89 13.79 -0.62
N VAL A 183 -14.90 13.20 0.59
CA VAL A 183 -15.80 12.10 0.93
C VAL A 183 -17.25 12.57 0.93
N ASP A 184 -17.57 13.74 1.47
CA ASP A 184 -18.93 14.28 1.47
C ASP A 184 -19.46 14.50 0.07
N ASP A 185 -18.64 15.08 -0.82
CA ASP A 185 -18.97 15.21 -2.23
C ASP A 185 -19.17 13.85 -2.92
N PHE A 186 -18.37 12.85 -2.53
CA PHE A 186 -18.52 11.50 -3.07
C PHE A 186 -19.79 10.81 -2.58
N ILE A 187 -20.17 10.98 -1.31
CA ILE A 187 -21.44 10.50 -0.78
C ILE A 187 -22.62 11.18 -1.50
N ALA A 188 -22.57 12.50 -1.67
CA ALA A 188 -23.58 13.24 -2.42
C ALA A 188 -23.68 12.75 -3.87
N ARG A 189 -22.54 12.47 -4.51
CA ARG A 189 -22.49 11.87 -5.84
C ARG A 189 -23.13 10.49 -5.87
N ILE A 190 -22.83 9.60 -4.92
CA ILE A 190 -23.43 8.25 -4.83
C ILE A 190 -24.96 8.35 -4.79
N LYS A 191 -25.52 9.25 -3.95
CA LYS A 191 -26.98 9.51 -3.86
C LYS A 191 -27.59 10.00 -5.18
N LYS A 192 -26.80 10.60 -6.06
CA LYS A 192 -27.26 11.14 -7.34
C LYS A 192 -27.17 10.14 -8.49
N ILE A 193 -26.13 9.30 -8.51
CA ILE A 193 -25.80 8.47 -9.67
C ILE A 193 -26.31 7.04 -9.58
N HIS A 194 -26.83 6.60 -8.44
CA HIS A 194 -27.37 5.26 -8.32
C HIS A 194 -28.64 5.10 -9.18
N ASN A 195 -28.83 3.90 -9.71
CA ASN A 195 -30.03 3.51 -10.43
C ASN A 195 -31.26 3.51 -9.49
N SER A 196 -32.46 3.31 -10.04
CA SER A 196 -33.70 3.25 -9.25
C SER A 196 -33.72 2.13 -8.21
N ASP A 197 -32.94 1.06 -8.42
CA ASP A 197 -32.76 -0.04 -7.47
C ASP A 197 -31.63 0.23 -6.43
N GLY A 198 -30.96 1.38 -6.51
CA GLY A 198 -29.81 1.75 -5.68
C GLY A 198 -28.46 1.26 -6.23
N THR A 199 -28.41 0.62 -7.40
CA THR A 199 -27.19 0.04 -7.95
C THR A 199 -26.33 1.08 -8.67
N ILE A 200 -25.01 1.04 -8.44
CA ILE A 200 -24.01 1.74 -9.24
C ILE A 200 -23.14 0.71 -9.94
N GLU A 201 -23.23 0.69 -11.27
CA GLU A 201 -22.38 -0.15 -12.11
C GLU A 201 -20.97 0.44 -12.28
N ASN A 202 -19.98 -0.42 -12.51
CA ASN A 202 -18.59 -0.03 -12.69
C ASN A 202 -18.06 0.89 -11.56
N PHE A 203 -18.43 0.55 -10.32
CA PHE A 203 -18.12 1.35 -9.13
C PHE A 203 -16.62 1.60 -8.94
N ARG A 204 -15.74 0.71 -9.47
CA ARG A 204 -14.29 0.93 -9.46
C ARG A 204 -13.87 2.26 -10.11
N LEU A 205 -14.54 2.69 -11.18
CA LEU A 205 -14.24 3.98 -11.81
C LEU A 205 -14.65 5.15 -10.90
N GLU A 206 -15.79 5.06 -10.23
CA GLU A 206 -16.25 6.09 -9.29
C GLU A 206 -15.34 6.17 -8.05
N ALA A 207 -14.92 5.03 -7.51
CA ALA A 207 -13.91 4.97 -6.46
C ALA A 207 -12.54 5.54 -6.93
N ALA A 208 -12.15 5.31 -8.18
CA ALA A 208 -10.92 5.90 -8.74
C ALA A 208 -11.00 7.42 -8.88
N LYS A 209 -12.16 7.97 -9.25
CA LYS A 209 -12.40 9.43 -9.26
C LYS A 209 -12.30 10.03 -7.86
N TRP A 210 -12.91 9.38 -6.86
CA TRP A 210 -12.77 9.78 -5.45
C TRP A 210 -11.31 9.80 -5.00
N ASN A 211 -10.56 8.72 -5.25
CA ASN A 211 -9.17 8.64 -4.83
C ASN A 211 -8.30 9.71 -5.51
N LEU A 212 -8.50 9.97 -6.80
CA LEU A 212 -7.74 11.00 -7.49
C LEU A 212 -8.08 12.41 -7.01
N GLU A 213 -9.35 12.70 -6.69
CA GLU A 213 -9.79 13.96 -6.09
C GLU A 213 -9.15 14.16 -4.71
N SER A 214 -9.17 13.13 -3.86
CA SER A 214 -8.56 13.15 -2.52
C SER A 214 -7.03 13.35 -2.58
N SER A 215 -6.38 12.63 -3.49
CA SER A 215 -4.96 12.79 -3.78
C SER A 215 -4.63 14.18 -4.33
N GLY A 216 -5.51 14.77 -5.16
CA GLY A 216 -5.36 16.13 -5.65
C GLY A 216 -5.37 17.17 -4.53
N MET A 217 -6.26 17.00 -3.56
CA MET A 217 -6.29 17.83 -2.36
C MET A 217 -5.06 17.62 -1.48
N THR A 218 -4.61 16.38 -1.30
CA THR A 218 -3.45 16.08 -0.44
C THR A 218 -2.13 16.56 -1.05
N CYS A 219 -1.91 16.32 -2.34
CA CYS A 219 -0.65 16.65 -3.02
C CYS A 219 -0.57 18.11 -3.47
N PHE A 220 -1.68 18.69 -3.89
CA PHE A 220 -1.72 19.98 -4.60
C PHE A 220 -2.65 21.02 -3.94
N GLU A 221 -3.40 20.65 -2.90
CA GLU A 221 -4.49 21.47 -2.32
C GLU A 221 -5.39 22.07 -3.41
N THR A 222 -5.75 21.23 -4.39
CA THR A 222 -6.53 21.61 -5.57
C THR A 222 -7.61 20.58 -5.85
N ARG A 223 -8.86 21.07 -5.96
CA ARG A 223 -10.01 20.30 -6.43
C ARG A 223 -9.86 20.05 -7.93
N LEU A 224 -9.79 18.79 -8.33
CA LEU A 224 -9.60 18.41 -9.74
C LEU A 224 -10.94 18.35 -10.48
N GLY A 225 -12.05 18.29 -9.76
CA GLY A 225 -13.37 18.15 -10.34
C GLY A 225 -13.63 16.75 -10.88
N CYS A 226 -13.03 15.72 -10.28
CA CYS A 226 -13.26 14.31 -10.66
C CYS A 226 -14.70 13.86 -10.33
N LEU A 227 -15.35 14.51 -9.37
CA LEU A 227 -16.65 14.12 -8.83
C LEU A 227 -17.84 14.88 -9.42
N VAL A 228 -17.61 15.82 -10.34
CA VAL A 228 -18.69 16.50 -11.09
C VAL A 228 -19.36 15.54 -12.08
N ASP A 229 -20.55 15.86 -12.56
CA ASP A 229 -21.33 14.96 -13.45
C ASP A 229 -20.55 14.56 -14.70
N SER A 230 -19.86 15.53 -15.31
CA SER A 230 -19.05 15.37 -16.52
C SER A 230 -17.60 15.76 -16.23
N PRO A 231 -16.79 14.87 -15.61
CA PRO A 231 -15.39 15.16 -15.39
C PRO A 231 -14.69 15.32 -16.73
N THR A 232 -13.63 16.13 -16.75
CA THR A 232 -12.85 16.36 -17.96
C THR A 232 -12.26 15.03 -18.48
N SER A 233 -12.23 14.88 -19.81
CA SER A 233 -11.77 13.64 -20.46
C SER A 233 -10.33 13.26 -20.08
N HIS A 234 -9.49 14.24 -19.75
CA HIS A 234 -8.10 14.01 -19.37
C HIS A 234 -7.98 13.31 -18.00
N ILE A 235 -8.83 13.63 -17.03
CA ILE A 235 -8.84 13.00 -15.69
C ILE A 235 -9.15 11.50 -15.81
N VAL A 236 -10.22 11.17 -16.54
CA VAL A 236 -10.62 9.77 -16.78
C VAL A 236 -9.52 9.03 -17.54
N ARG A 237 -8.88 9.69 -18.51
CA ARG A 237 -7.74 9.13 -19.23
C ARG A 237 -6.55 8.85 -18.31
N MET A 238 -6.21 9.74 -17.36
CA MET A 238 -5.14 9.50 -16.38
C MET A 238 -5.40 8.25 -15.52
N ILE A 239 -6.64 8.06 -15.06
CA ILE A 239 -7.05 6.84 -14.34
C ILE A 239 -6.83 5.61 -15.23
N SER A 240 -7.27 5.67 -16.50
CA SER A 240 -7.07 4.57 -17.44
C SER A 240 -5.60 4.28 -17.73
N SER A 241 -4.75 5.32 -17.82
CA SER A 241 -3.31 5.20 -18.07
C SER A 241 -2.62 4.54 -16.90
N ASN A 242 -2.93 4.94 -15.66
CA ASN A 242 -2.38 4.29 -14.47
C ASN A 242 -2.74 2.80 -14.42
N ASN A 243 -3.99 2.41 -14.67
CA ASN A 243 -4.39 1.01 -14.78
C ASN A 243 -3.64 0.26 -15.90
N ALA A 244 -3.47 0.89 -17.06
CA ALA A 244 -2.74 0.30 -18.18
C ALA A 244 -1.25 0.08 -17.85
N ILE A 245 -0.62 0.98 -17.09
CA ILE A 245 0.77 0.83 -16.64
C ILE A 245 0.95 -0.46 -15.83
N PHE A 246 0.09 -0.73 -14.86
CA PHE A 246 0.15 -1.96 -14.04
C PHE A 246 -0.13 -3.22 -14.87
N GLU A 247 -1.14 -3.18 -15.75
CA GLU A 247 -1.46 -4.31 -16.63
C GLU A 247 -0.32 -4.63 -17.62
N LEU A 248 0.22 -3.61 -18.28
CA LEU A 248 1.32 -3.76 -19.23
C LEU A 248 2.61 -4.21 -18.52
N SER A 249 2.90 -3.66 -17.34
CA SER A 249 4.04 -4.07 -16.53
C SER A 249 3.97 -5.55 -16.16
N THR A 250 2.79 -6.04 -15.78
CA THR A 250 2.55 -7.47 -15.52
C THR A 250 2.84 -8.32 -16.77
N LYS A 251 2.28 -7.93 -17.92
CA LYS A 251 2.50 -8.63 -19.19
C LYS A 251 3.97 -8.66 -19.59
N ILE A 252 4.69 -7.57 -19.38
CA ILE A 252 6.11 -7.43 -19.71
C ILE A 252 6.97 -8.29 -18.76
N ASN A 253 6.71 -8.25 -17.44
CA ASN A 253 7.47 -9.01 -16.45
C ASN A 253 7.32 -10.53 -16.61
N PHE A 254 6.16 -11.01 -17.06
CA PHE A 254 5.93 -12.42 -17.38
C PHE A 254 6.17 -12.76 -18.86
N SER A 255 6.85 -11.86 -19.59
CA SER A 255 7.31 -12.09 -20.96
C SER A 255 8.79 -12.41 -21.05
N VAL A 256 9.21 -13.01 -22.17
CA VAL A 256 10.64 -13.11 -22.48
C VAL A 256 11.18 -11.67 -22.59
N PRO A 257 12.32 -11.35 -21.97
CA PRO A 257 12.75 -9.95 -21.78
C PRO A 257 13.34 -9.30 -23.05
N PHE A 258 12.73 -9.52 -24.22
CA PHE A 258 13.11 -8.91 -25.49
C PHE A 258 13.06 -7.37 -25.46
N HIS A 259 12.21 -6.79 -24.61
CA HIS A 259 12.15 -5.34 -24.38
C HIS A 259 13.48 -4.75 -23.90
N LYS A 260 14.36 -5.56 -23.28
CA LYS A 260 15.71 -5.14 -22.88
C LYS A 260 16.71 -5.09 -24.04
N LEU A 261 16.40 -5.74 -25.17
CA LEU A 261 17.25 -5.79 -26.36
C LEU A 261 16.77 -4.84 -27.46
N PHE A 262 15.46 -4.72 -27.65
CA PHE A 262 14.85 -3.83 -28.64
C PHE A 262 13.46 -3.38 -28.21
N THR A 263 13.00 -2.23 -28.71
CA THR A 263 11.69 -1.66 -28.40
C THR A 263 10.56 -2.53 -28.95
N THR A 264 9.90 -3.29 -28.07
CA THR A 264 8.71 -4.09 -28.42
C THR A 264 7.45 -3.21 -28.43
N ARG A 265 6.38 -3.67 -29.10
CA ARG A 265 5.07 -2.97 -29.10
C ARG A 265 4.49 -2.80 -27.69
N LEU A 266 4.66 -3.80 -26.83
CA LEU A 266 4.20 -3.73 -25.44
C LEU A 266 5.00 -2.70 -24.63
N TRP A 267 6.32 -2.66 -24.83
CA TRP A 267 7.19 -1.67 -24.20
C TRP A 267 6.83 -0.25 -24.66
N GLN A 268 6.67 -0.03 -25.97
CA GLN A 268 6.28 1.28 -26.49
C GLN A 268 4.93 1.74 -25.91
N LYS A 269 3.93 0.85 -25.86
CA LYS A 269 2.64 1.20 -25.26
C LYS A 269 2.77 1.56 -23.78
N LEU A 270 3.62 0.87 -23.01
CA LEU A 270 3.90 1.23 -21.63
C LEU A 270 4.52 2.64 -21.54
N LEU A 271 5.52 2.94 -22.37
CA LEU A 271 6.16 4.25 -22.42
C LEU A 271 5.13 5.36 -22.71
N ASP A 272 4.21 5.13 -23.65
CA ASP A 272 3.18 6.10 -24.02
C ASP A 272 2.20 6.37 -22.86
N GLU A 273 1.83 5.35 -22.09
CA GLU A 273 0.94 5.50 -20.92
C GLU A 273 1.66 6.16 -19.73
N GLU A 274 2.93 5.81 -19.48
CA GLU A 274 3.79 6.48 -18.49
C GLU A 274 3.99 7.96 -18.85
N ASP A 275 4.32 8.27 -20.12
CA ASP A 275 4.50 9.64 -20.60
C ASP A 275 3.19 10.45 -20.51
N TYR A 276 2.03 9.84 -20.80
CA TYR A 276 0.74 10.51 -20.63
C TYR A 276 0.45 10.83 -19.16
N PHE A 277 0.61 9.85 -18.26
CA PHE A 277 0.35 10.05 -16.84
C PHE A 277 1.31 11.10 -16.25
N PHE A 278 2.61 10.94 -16.51
CA PHE A 278 3.65 11.84 -16.00
C PHE A 278 3.44 13.27 -16.51
N ARG A 279 3.20 13.48 -17.81
CA ARG A 279 3.02 14.82 -18.38
C ARG A 279 1.85 15.56 -17.78
N ASN A 280 0.70 14.90 -17.60
CA ASN A 280 -0.48 15.55 -17.03
C ASN A 280 -0.32 15.77 -15.52
N GLY A 281 0.31 14.85 -14.80
CA GLY A 281 0.67 15.06 -13.41
C GLY A 281 1.64 16.22 -13.22
N GLN A 282 2.69 16.31 -14.05
CA GLN A 282 3.69 17.37 -13.97
C GLN A 282 3.07 18.76 -14.21
N LYS A 283 2.06 18.88 -15.07
CA LYS A 283 1.29 20.13 -15.20
C LYS A 283 0.66 20.56 -13.88
N LEU A 284 0.06 19.64 -13.12
CA LEU A 284 -0.52 19.95 -11.81
C LEU A 284 0.55 20.42 -10.82
N VAL A 285 1.73 19.79 -10.83
CA VAL A 285 2.89 20.23 -10.02
C VAL A 285 3.28 21.66 -10.40
N ASP A 286 3.48 21.92 -11.70
CA ASP A 286 3.93 23.22 -12.20
C ASP A 286 2.91 24.33 -11.93
N GLU A 287 1.61 24.06 -12.15
CA GLU A 287 0.51 24.99 -11.86
C GLU A 287 0.41 25.30 -10.37
N THR A 288 0.58 24.29 -9.51
CA THR A 288 0.57 24.47 -8.05
C THR A 288 1.74 25.33 -7.58
N ILE A 289 2.95 25.10 -8.12
CA ILE A 289 4.13 25.91 -7.80
C ILE A 289 3.95 27.34 -8.28
N ALA A 290 3.44 27.56 -9.50
CA ALA A 290 3.14 28.89 -10.00
C ALA A 290 2.11 29.63 -9.11
N LYS A 291 1.10 28.91 -8.60
CA LYS A 291 0.09 29.44 -7.67
C LYS A 291 0.72 29.82 -6.33
N ILE A 292 1.58 28.97 -5.77
CA ILE A 292 2.35 29.24 -4.54
C ILE A 292 3.20 30.51 -4.72
N ASP A 293 3.99 30.58 -5.79
CA ASP A 293 4.88 31.72 -6.07
C ASP A 293 4.11 33.04 -6.20
N ARG A 294 2.94 33.00 -6.86
CA ARG A 294 2.06 34.16 -6.98
C ARG A 294 1.56 34.61 -5.60
N LEU A 295 1.01 33.70 -4.81
CA LEU A 295 0.49 34.01 -3.47
C LEU A 295 1.59 34.55 -2.55
N GLN A 296 2.80 34.01 -2.64
CA GLN A 296 3.93 34.49 -1.85
C GLN A 296 4.35 35.91 -2.25
N LYS A 297 4.39 36.23 -3.55
CA LYS A 297 4.72 37.59 -4.03
C LYS A 297 3.66 38.62 -3.64
N GLU A 298 2.40 38.21 -3.60
CA GLU A 298 1.28 39.07 -3.21
C GLU A 298 1.13 39.21 -1.67
N GLY A 299 1.90 38.46 -0.87
CA GLY A 299 1.75 38.42 0.58
C GLY A 299 0.47 37.71 1.06
N ASN A 300 -0.15 36.91 0.19
CA ASN A 300 -1.43 36.23 0.41
C ASN A 300 -1.29 34.74 0.76
N LEU A 301 -0.07 34.19 0.78
CA LEU A 301 0.17 32.80 1.18
C LEU A 301 -0.04 32.67 2.70
N LYS A 302 -1.06 31.90 3.10
CA LYS A 302 -1.37 31.67 4.51
C LYS A 302 -0.55 30.52 5.09
N ASP A 303 -0.23 30.62 6.37
CA ASP A 303 0.39 29.52 7.11
C ASP A 303 -0.48 28.27 7.03
N GLY A 304 0.15 27.13 6.72
CA GLY A 304 -0.53 25.85 6.60
C GLY A 304 -1.23 25.61 5.25
N GLN A 305 -1.00 26.44 4.23
CA GLN A 305 -1.37 26.12 2.84
C GLN A 305 -0.26 25.34 2.12
N PHE A 306 -0.66 24.53 1.14
CA PHE A 306 0.18 23.64 0.34
C PHE A 306 1.13 22.77 1.18
N ASN A 307 0.61 22.20 2.28
CA ASN A 307 1.41 21.55 3.32
C ASN A 307 2.35 20.48 2.77
N PHE A 308 1.91 19.70 1.79
CA PHE A 308 2.71 18.62 1.24
C PHE A 308 3.80 19.16 0.30
N LEU A 309 3.40 19.87 -0.76
CA LEU A 309 4.33 20.30 -1.81
C LEU A 309 5.33 21.35 -1.31
N LEU A 310 4.89 22.35 -0.54
CA LEU A 310 5.80 23.33 0.08
C LEU A 310 6.79 22.67 1.04
N TYR A 311 6.32 21.69 1.83
CA TYR A 311 7.22 20.94 2.71
C TYR A 311 8.30 20.23 1.92
N LEU A 312 7.96 19.56 0.81
CA LEU A 312 8.96 18.88 -0.03
C LEU A 312 9.93 19.87 -0.69
N LEU A 313 9.42 20.99 -1.23
CA LEU A 313 10.24 22.06 -1.82
C LEU A 313 11.19 22.70 -0.80
N SER A 314 10.83 22.72 0.49
CA SER A 314 11.69 23.24 1.56
C SER A 314 12.89 22.34 1.90
N LYS A 315 12.90 21.08 1.44
CA LYS A 315 13.98 20.12 1.73
C LYS A 315 15.15 20.31 0.78
N LYS A 316 16.24 20.85 1.31
CA LYS A 316 17.50 21.06 0.56
C LYS A 316 18.09 19.76 0.02
N GLU A 317 17.78 18.64 0.66
CA GLU A 317 18.24 17.32 0.25
C GLU A 317 17.49 16.82 -0.97
N LEU A 318 16.32 17.37 -1.34
CA LEU A 318 15.51 16.93 -2.47
C LEU A 318 15.75 17.81 -3.71
N SER A 319 16.00 17.18 -4.85
CA SER A 319 15.99 17.87 -6.14
C SER A 319 14.56 18.14 -6.60
N PHE A 320 14.37 19.05 -7.56
CA PHE A 320 13.05 19.26 -8.17
C PHE A 320 12.48 17.97 -8.79
N LYS A 321 13.33 17.16 -9.45
CA LYS A 321 12.94 15.85 -9.98
C LYS A 321 12.44 14.91 -8.88
N ASP A 322 13.06 14.94 -7.70
CA ASP A 322 12.61 14.16 -6.54
C ASP A 322 11.24 14.64 -6.06
N VAL A 323 11.07 15.95 -5.89
CA VAL A 323 9.79 16.55 -5.45
C VAL A 323 8.66 16.19 -6.42
N SER A 324 8.89 16.35 -7.72
CA SER A 324 7.93 15.94 -8.76
C SER A 324 7.57 14.47 -8.63
N ILE A 325 8.56 13.56 -8.66
CA ILE A 325 8.28 12.11 -8.67
C ILE A 325 7.64 11.64 -7.36
N ILE A 326 8.05 12.17 -6.20
CA ILE A 326 7.44 11.83 -4.91
C ILE A 326 5.97 12.25 -4.91
N THR A 327 5.68 13.48 -5.34
CA THR A 327 4.33 14.03 -5.38
C THR A 327 3.45 13.25 -6.35
N LEU A 328 3.95 12.96 -7.55
CA LEU A 328 3.21 12.21 -8.56
C LEU A 328 3.02 10.74 -8.20
N SER A 329 3.97 10.13 -7.50
CA SER A 329 3.80 8.76 -6.99
C SER A 329 2.68 8.75 -5.95
N LEU A 330 2.71 9.63 -4.94
CA LEU A 330 1.62 9.74 -3.95
C LEU A 330 0.26 10.02 -4.62
N PHE A 331 0.25 10.88 -5.64
CA PHE A 331 -0.95 11.25 -6.37
C PHE A 331 -1.62 10.06 -7.09
N GLY A 332 -0.84 9.17 -7.68
CA GLY A 332 -1.33 8.05 -8.48
C GLY A 332 -1.39 6.69 -7.79
N ASP A 333 -0.56 6.45 -6.77
CA ASP A 333 -0.36 5.13 -6.16
C ASP A 333 -1.65 4.57 -5.53
N GLY A 334 -2.56 5.45 -5.09
CA GLY A 334 -3.87 5.07 -4.51
C GLY A 334 -4.82 4.38 -5.50
N LEU A 335 -4.68 4.60 -6.81
CA LEU A 335 -5.58 4.07 -7.84
C LEU A 335 -5.54 2.54 -7.96
N ASN A 336 -4.37 1.94 -7.73
CA ASN A 336 -4.16 0.48 -7.76
C ASN A 336 -3.88 -0.13 -6.39
N THR A 337 -4.02 0.65 -5.30
CA THR A 337 -3.84 0.16 -3.92
C THR A 337 -5.07 0.46 -3.04
N THR A 338 -5.35 1.72 -2.74
CA THR A 338 -6.47 2.16 -1.90
C THR A 338 -7.82 1.82 -2.54
N VAL A 339 -7.98 2.04 -3.85
CA VAL A 339 -9.24 1.78 -4.56
C VAL A 339 -9.62 0.28 -4.54
N PRO A 340 -8.73 -0.66 -4.93
CA PRO A 340 -9.00 -2.09 -4.74
C PRO A 340 -9.25 -2.47 -3.27
N THR A 341 -8.50 -1.89 -2.32
CA THR A 341 -8.70 -2.17 -0.87
C THR A 341 -10.09 -1.77 -0.42
N LEU A 342 -10.57 -0.59 -0.83
CA LEU A 342 -11.92 -0.11 -0.56
C LEU A 342 -12.97 -1.07 -1.12
N ILE A 343 -12.82 -1.45 -2.40
CA ILE A 343 -13.76 -2.36 -3.07
C ILE A 343 -13.84 -3.71 -2.36
N PHE A 344 -12.70 -4.28 -1.98
CA PHE A 344 -12.67 -5.55 -1.25
C PHE A 344 -13.26 -5.44 0.16
N ALA A 345 -12.98 -4.34 0.88
CA ALA A 345 -13.61 -4.08 2.18
C ALA A 345 -15.13 -3.95 2.05
N MET A 346 -15.61 -3.18 1.07
CA MET A 346 -17.04 -3.03 0.78
C MET A 346 -17.69 -4.36 0.39
N TYR A 347 -17.03 -5.17 -0.44
CA TYR A 347 -17.52 -6.49 -0.82
C TYR A 347 -17.66 -7.41 0.40
N CYS A 348 -16.64 -7.49 1.24
CA CYS A 348 -16.71 -8.28 2.47
C CYS A 348 -17.83 -7.81 3.40
N LEU A 349 -17.99 -6.50 3.58
CA LEU A 349 -19.08 -5.92 4.37
C LEU A 349 -20.46 -6.19 3.76
N ALA A 350 -20.61 -6.09 2.44
CA ALA A 350 -21.86 -6.35 1.74
C ALA A 350 -22.28 -7.83 1.81
N LYS A 351 -21.30 -8.75 1.81
CA LYS A 351 -21.53 -10.20 1.94
C LYS A 351 -21.78 -10.66 3.39
N ASN A 352 -21.56 -9.79 4.38
CA ASN A 352 -21.71 -10.11 5.80
C ASN A 352 -22.58 -9.05 6.50
N PRO A 353 -23.91 -9.10 6.34
CA PRO A 353 -24.83 -8.07 6.86
C PRO A 353 -24.72 -7.85 8.37
N ASP A 354 -24.52 -8.91 9.16
CA ASP A 354 -24.38 -8.81 10.62
C ASP A 354 -23.12 -8.04 11.02
N VAL A 355 -22.01 -8.30 10.33
CA VAL A 355 -20.74 -7.59 10.53
C VAL A 355 -20.87 -6.12 10.11
N GLN A 356 -21.55 -5.86 8.99
CA GLN A 356 -21.85 -4.51 8.53
C GLN A 356 -22.70 -3.73 9.53
N GLN A 357 -23.69 -4.40 10.14
CA GLN A 357 -24.57 -3.80 11.13
C GLN A 357 -23.81 -3.43 12.42
N LYS A 358 -22.93 -4.31 12.93
CA LYS A 358 -22.05 -3.99 14.06
C LYS A 358 -21.13 -2.80 13.77
N ALA A 359 -20.54 -2.74 12.58
CA ALA A 359 -19.71 -1.61 12.17
C ALA A 359 -20.52 -0.31 12.11
N TYR A 360 -21.74 -0.36 11.57
CA TYR A 360 -22.66 0.79 11.56
C TYR A 360 -23.01 1.27 12.97
N GLU A 361 -23.27 0.35 13.92
CA GLU A 361 -23.56 0.70 15.31
C GLU A 361 -22.38 1.41 15.98
N GLU A 362 -21.15 0.89 15.84
CA GLU A 362 -19.94 1.58 16.30
C GLU A 362 -19.82 2.98 15.71
N ILE A 363 -20.01 3.11 14.39
CA ILE A 363 -19.90 4.40 13.69
C ILE A 363 -20.94 5.39 14.21
N ARG A 364 -22.19 4.96 14.41
CA ARG A 364 -23.28 5.82 14.90
C ARG A 364 -23.04 6.28 16.34
N GLU A 365 -22.42 5.43 17.16
CA GLU A 365 -22.05 5.81 18.53
C GLU A 365 -20.88 6.79 18.58
N VAL A 366 -19.96 6.72 17.62
CA VAL A 366 -18.81 7.63 17.54
C VAL A 366 -19.18 8.95 16.87
N LEU A 367 -19.99 8.92 15.81
CA LEU A 367 -20.39 10.06 14.99
C LEU A 367 -21.84 10.47 15.26
N LYS A 368 -22.12 10.90 16.50
CA LYS A 368 -23.48 11.20 17.00
C LYS A 368 -24.11 12.44 16.35
N ASP A 369 -23.29 13.39 15.94
CA ASP A 369 -23.70 14.66 15.35
C ASP A 369 -23.12 14.79 13.93
N ASP A 370 -23.49 15.86 13.21
CA ASP A 370 -22.87 16.25 11.93
C ASP A 370 -21.57 17.04 12.14
N GLU A 371 -20.86 16.77 13.25
CA GLU A 371 -19.57 17.36 13.54
C GLU A 371 -18.48 16.81 12.60
N PRO A 372 -17.47 17.63 12.24
CA PRO A 372 -16.33 17.18 11.45
C PRO A 372 -15.63 15.96 12.08
N ILE A 373 -15.24 15.01 11.24
CA ILE A 373 -14.51 13.82 11.69
C ILE A 373 -13.14 14.26 12.21
N THR A 374 -12.81 13.84 13.43
CA THR A 374 -11.52 14.09 14.07
C THR A 374 -10.66 12.83 14.11
N GLY A 375 -9.36 12.99 14.35
CA GLY A 375 -8.47 11.85 14.60
C GLY A 375 -8.88 11.03 15.84
N GLU A 376 -9.56 11.65 16.81
CA GLU A 376 -10.11 10.95 17.98
C GLU A 376 -11.30 10.07 17.60
N HIS A 377 -12.20 10.56 16.73
CA HIS A 377 -13.29 9.75 16.18
C HIS A 377 -12.73 8.49 15.49
N ILE A 378 -11.75 8.65 14.59
CA ILE A 378 -11.11 7.51 13.92
C ILE A 378 -10.46 6.56 14.95
N ASN A 379 -9.85 7.06 16.02
CA ASN A 379 -9.27 6.22 17.07
C ASN A 379 -10.30 5.36 17.81
N ARG A 380 -11.53 5.86 17.93
CA ARG A 380 -12.65 5.19 18.60
C ARG A 380 -13.45 4.23 17.71
N MET A 381 -12.96 3.91 16.51
CA MET A 381 -13.57 2.92 15.60
C MET A 381 -12.70 1.63 15.44
N PRO A 382 -12.39 0.89 16.52
CA PRO A 382 -11.58 -0.32 16.42
C PRO A 382 -12.22 -1.43 15.57
N TYR A 383 -13.55 -1.56 15.56
CA TYR A 383 -14.25 -2.59 14.80
C TYR A 383 -14.20 -2.30 13.30
N LEU A 384 -14.42 -1.06 12.86
CA LEU A 384 -14.23 -0.67 11.46
C LEU A 384 -12.79 -0.95 10.98
N LYS A 385 -11.78 -0.64 11.81
CA LYS A 385 -10.38 -0.94 11.51
C LYS A 385 -10.14 -2.44 11.39
N ALA A 386 -10.78 -3.23 12.24
CA ALA A 386 -10.73 -4.69 12.19
C ALA A 386 -11.39 -5.23 10.92
N CYS A 387 -12.50 -4.65 10.46
CA CYS A 387 -13.14 -5.01 9.17
C CYS A 387 -12.19 -4.80 7.99
N VAL A 388 -11.51 -3.65 7.93
CA VAL A 388 -10.52 -3.37 6.86
C VAL A 388 -9.33 -4.32 6.96
N LYS A 389 -8.85 -4.63 8.16
CA LYS A 389 -7.74 -5.58 8.34
C LYS A 389 -8.14 -7.00 7.93
N GLU A 390 -9.35 -7.43 8.27
CA GLU A 390 -9.87 -8.75 7.90
C GLU A 390 -10.11 -8.84 6.38
N SER A 391 -10.53 -7.75 5.73
CA SER A 391 -10.70 -7.75 4.28
C SER A 391 -9.35 -7.89 3.58
N GLN A 392 -8.28 -7.32 4.14
CA GLN A 392 -6.91 -7.51 3.66
C GLN A 392 -6.36 -8.92 3.90
N ARG A 393 -6.93 -9.72 4.80
CA ARG A 393 -6.62 -11.14 4.94
C ARG A 393 -7.31 -11.95 3.84
N ILE A 394 -8.60 -11.71 3.61
CA ILE A 394 -9.39 -12.51 2.66
C ILE A 394 -9.08 -12.13 1.21
N LEU A 395 -9.00 -10.83 0.92
CA LEU A 395 -8.74 -10.26 -0.41
C LEU A 395 -7.56 -9.26 -0.33
N PRO A 396 -6.32 -9.77 -0.17
CA PRO A 396 -5.13 -8.93 -0.04
C PRO A 396 -4.75 -8.26 -1.35
N ILE A 397 -4.17 -7.04 -1.27
CA ILE A 397 -3.59 -6.35 -2.42
C ILE A 397 -2.19 -6.89 -2.77
N GLY A 398 -1.36 -7.13 -1.75
CA GLY A 398 -0.02 -7.69 -1.90
C GLY A 398 0.02 -9.13 -1.39
N LEU A 399 0.52 -10.04 -2.22
CA LEU A 399 0.69 -11.46 -1.86
C LEU A 399 2.04 -11.75 -1.19
N GLU A 400 3.01 -10.86 -1.38
CA GLU A 400 4.38 -11.04 -0.93
C GLU A 400 5.10 -9.70 -0.70
N ILE A 401 6.14 -9.74 0.12
CA ILE A 401 7.05 -8.61 0.36
C ILE A 401 8.47 -9.04 0.00
N LYS A 402 9.19 -8.24 -0.77
CA LYS A 402 10.56 -8.58 -1.20
C LYS A 402 11.61 -7.91 -0.32
N ARG A 403 12.70 -8.63 -0.03
CA ARG A 403 13.91 -8.12 0.62
C ARG A 403 15.16 -8.68 -0.04
N ILE A 404 16.23 -7.90 -0.08
CA ILE A 404 17.56 -8.40 -0.43
C ILE A 404 18.35 -8.46 0.86
N LEU A 405 18.81 -9.66 1.23
CA LEU A 405 19.53 -9.86 2.48
C LEU A 405 20.86 -9.12 2.47
N LYS A 406 21.21 -8.44 3.56
CA LYS A 406 22.52 -7.78 3.73
C LYS A 406 23.55 -8.63 4.46
N LYS A 407 23.11 -9.72 5.08
CA LYS A 407 23.92 -10.68 5.80
C LYS A 407 23.31 -12.06 5.63
N ASP A 408 24.12 -13.08 5.84
CA ASP A 408 23.67 -14.46 5.80
C ASP A 408 22.65 -14.70 6.92
N LEU A 409 21.57 -15.41 6.61
CA LEU A 409 20.53 -15.80 7.56
C LEU A 409 20.25 -17.30 7.46
N VAL A 410 19.89 -17.92 8.58
CA VAL A 410 19.31 -19.26 8.58
C VAL A 410 17.80 -19.11 8.47
N LEU A 411 17.21 -19.61 7.38
CA LEU A 411 15.77 -19.58 7.11
C LEU A 411 15.31 -21.00 6.75
N GLY A 412 14.24 -21.50 7.37
CA GLY A 412 13.74 -22.86 7.11
C GLY A 412 14.80 -23.97 7.27
N ASN A 413 15.78 -23.78 8.17
CA ASN A 413 16.97 -24.62 8.36
C ASN A 413 17.98 -24.66 7.19
N TYR A 414 17.99 -23.63 6.34
CA TYR A 414 18.98 -23.43 5.28
C TYR A 414 19.78 -22.14 5.49
N LEU A 415 21.08 -22.18 5.22
CA LEU A 415 21.91 -20.98 5.16
C LEU A 415 21.63 -20.23 3.85
N VAL A 416 21.00 -19.05 3.95
CA VAL A 416 20.69 -18.16 2.84
C VAL A 416 21.70 -17.00 2.81
N PRO A 417 22.56 -16.90 1.78
CA PRO A 417 23.61 -15.89 1.74
C PRO A 417 23.09 -14.46 1.57
N ALA A 418 23.88 -13.50 2.03
CA ALA A 418 23.73 -12.08 1.69
C ALA A 418 23.65 -11.87 0.17
N GLY A 419 22.93 -10.84 -0.26
CA GLY A 419 22.64 -10.56 -1.67
C GLY A 419 21.48 -11.37 -2.26
N THR A 420 20.98 -12.39 -1.55
CA THR A 420 19.81 -13.17 -1.99
C THR A 420 18.54 -12.33 -1.91
N THR A 421 17.73 -12.33 -2.98
CA THR A 421 16.36 -11.82 -2.92
C THR A 421 15.47 -12.85 -2.22
N VAL A 422 14.86 -12.44 -1.12
CA VAL A 422 13.89 -13.22 -0.35
C VAL A 422 12.50 -12.62 -0.53
N GLU A 423 11.54 -13.47 -0.88
CA GLU A 423 10.13 -13.16 -1.03
C GLU A 423 9.36 -13.70 0.18
N LEU A 424 8.84 -12.79 1.01
CA LEU A 424 8.07 -13.08 2.23
C LEU A 424 6.61 -13.27 1.83
N ALA A 425 6.11 -14.50 1.78
CA ALA A 425 4.81 -14.82 1.20
C ALA A 425 3.86 -15.56 2.17
N PRO A 426 3.55 -14.99 3.36
CA PRO A 426 2.66 -15.64 4.34
C PRO A 426 1.22 -15.79 3.84
N TYR A 427 0.87 -15.21 2.68
CA TYR A 427 -0.44 -15.34 2.03
C TYR A 427 -0.96 -16.79 1.97
N VAL A 428 -0.09 -17.78 1.76
CA VAL A 428 -0.51 -19.19 1.67
C VAL A 428 -1.18 -19.69 2.95
N HIS A 429 -0.97 -19.01 4.07
CA HIS A 429 -1.54 -19.32 5.38
C HIS A 429 -2.81 -18.51 5.70
N TYR A 430 -3.21 -17.54 4.86
CA TYR A 430 -4.34 -16.65 5.17
C TYR A 430 -5.67 -17.40 5.29
N MET A 431 -5.80 -18.53 4.58
CA MET A 431 -6.97 -19.41 4.64
C MET A 431 -6.69 -20.71 5.44
N SER A 432 -5.59 -20.77 6.20
CA SER A 432 -5.23 -21.96 6.97
C SER A 432 -5.89 -21.96 8.36
N SER A 433 -6.53 -23.07 8.71
CA SER A 433 -7.09 -23.30 10.05
C SER A 433 -6.03 -23.44 11.14
N GLU A 434 -4.77 -23.69 10.76
CA GLU A 434 -3.63 -23.69 11.69
C GLU A 434 -3.37 -22.30 12.27
N TYR A 435 -3.58 -21.26 11.47
CA TYR A 435 -3.28 -19.86 11.85
C TYR A 435 -4.52 -19.03 12.15
N PHE A 436 -5.67 -19.38 11.56
CA PHE A 436 -6.92 -18.64 11.71
C PHE A 436 -8.07 -19.59 12.02
N VAL A 437 -8.71 -19.43 13.18
CA VAL A 437 -9.97 -20.11 13.49
C VAL A 437 -11.05 -19.64 12.52
N GLU A 438 -11.80 -20.58 11.93
CA GLU A 438 -12.82 -20.31 10.89
C GLU A 438 -12.27 -19.40 9.76
N PRO A 439 -11.23 -19.86 9.03
CA PRO A 439 -10.47 -19.00 8.12
C PRO A 439 -11.29 -18.49 6.93
N ASP A 440 -12.33 -19.22 6.54
CA ASP A 440 -13.27 -18.91 5.47
C ASP A 440 -14.31 -17.85 5.86
N ARG A 441 -14.51 -17.62 7.17
CA ARG A 441 -15.45 -16.59 7.66
C ARG A 441 -14.78 -15.22 7.75
N PHE A 442 -15.55 -14.20 7.37
CA PHE A 442 -15.18 -12.81 7.63
C PHE A 442 -15.47 -12.46 9.09
N LEU A 443 -14.43 -12.52 9.93
CA LEU A 443 -14.54 -12.36 11.38
C LEU A 443 -13.60 -11.25 11.87
N PRO A 444 -14.02 -9.97 11.84
CA PRO A 444 -13.22 -8.85 12.34
C PRO A 444 -12.79 -8.99 13.81
N GLU A 445 -13.60 -9.65 14.63
CA GLU A 445 -13.40 -9.84 16.07
C GLU A 445 -12.02 -10.45 16.41
N ARG A 446 -11.41 -11.20 15.48
CA ARG A 446 -10.07 -11.77 15.66
C ARG A 446 -8.95 -10.72 15.79
N TRP A 447 -9.21 -9.47 15.40
CA TRP A 447 -8.23 -8.37 15.42
C TRP A 447 -8.43 -7.39 16.57
N LEU A 448 -9.49 -7.53 17.35
CA LEU A 448 -9.76 -6.71 18.52
C LEU A 448 -8.82 -7.08 19.66
N ARG A 449 -8.67 -6.19 20.65
CA ARG A 449 -7.78 -6.37 21.82
C ARG A 449 -8.56 -6.41 23.13
N ASP A 450 -9.83 -6.78 23.07
CA ASP A 450 -10.80 -6.85 24.16
C ASP A 450 -10.88 -8.23 24.83
N GLY A 451 -9.96 -9.15 24.48
CA GLY A 451 -9.95 -10.52 24.97
C GLY A 451 -10.52 -11.55 24.00
N SER A 452 -11.16 -11.13 22.89
CA SER A 452 -11.53 -12.04 21.78
C SER A 452 -10.38 -12.31 20.82
N ALA A 453 -9.23 -11.66 21.02
CA ALA A 453 -8.07 -11.76 20.15
C ALA A 453 -7.50 -13.18 20.15
N LEU A 454 -7.54 -13.84 19.00
CA LEU A 454 -6.75 -15.06 18.80
C LEU A 454 -5.28 -14.66 18.75
N ASN A 455 -4.40 -15.52 19.27
CA ASN A 455 -2.95 -15.29 19.23
C ASN A 455 -2.42 -15.45 17.80
N ILE A 456 -2.70 -14.47 16.93
CA ILE A 456 -2.28 -14.45 15.53
C ILE A 456 -0.86 -13.90 15.47
N HIS A 457 0.03 -14.64 14.81
CA HIS A 457 1.42 -14.23 14.69
C HIS A 457 1.54 -12.82 14.05
N PRO A 458 2.24 -11.85 14.67
CA PRO A 458 2.25 -10.45 14.21
C PRO A 458 2.78 -10.21 12.79
N TYR A 459 3.62 -11.13 12.30
CA TYR A 459 4.23 -11.08 10.98
C TYR A 459 3.48 -11.90 9.92
N LEU A 460 2.36 -12.52 10.29
CA LEU A 460 1.54 -13.28 9.35
C LEU A 460 0.84 -12.34 8.37
N LEU A 461 0.19 -11.28 8.87
CA LEU A 461 -0.54 -10.31 8.05
C LEU A 461 0.09 -8.91 8.17
N THR A 462 0.94 -8.55 7.20
CA THR A 462 1.58 -7.24 7.09
C THR A 462 1.21 -6.53 5.78
N PRO A 463 -0.03 -6.04 5.61
CA PRO A 463 -0.55 -5.52 4.34
C PRO A 463 0.19 -4.28 3.83
N PHE A 464 0.84 -3.52 4.74
CA PHE A 464 1.67 -2.37 4.42
C PHE A 464 3.18 -2.66 4.55
N GLY A 465 3.55 -3.94 4.70
CA GLY A 465 4.89 -4.36 5.11
C GLY A 465 5.24 -3.97 6.54
N HIS A 466 6.51 -4.19 6.89
CA HIS A 466 7.06 -3.93 8.22
C HIS A 466 8.44 -3.25 8.12
N GLY A 467 8.89 -2.65 9.23
CA GLY A 467 10.21 -2.04 9.34
C GLY A 467 10.35 -0.66 8.68
N PRO A 468 11.59 -0.14 8.56
CA PRO A 468 11.87 1.21 8.04
C PRO A 468 11.30 1.46 6.64
N ARG A 469 11.13 0.38 5.86
CA ARG A 469 10.67 0.40 4.46
C ARG A 469 9.25 -0.13 4.27
N MET A 470 8.45 -0.11 5.34
CA MET A 470 6.99 -0.22 5.21
C MET A 470 6.43 0.92 4.35
N CYS A 471 5.23 0.70 3.79
CA CYS A 471 4.53 1.65 2.92
C CYS A 471 4.57 3.08 3.48
N ALA A 472 5.02 4.03 2.66
CA ALA A 472 5.09 5.45 3.02
C ALA A 472 3.70 6.10 3.18
N GLY A 473 2.75 5.64 2.37
CA GLY A 473 1.38 6.17 2.34
C GLY A 473 0.43 5.50 3.33
N ARG A 474 0.89 4.59 4.20
CA ARG A 474 0.02 3.79 5.08
C ARG A 474 -0.99 4.65 5.83
N ARG A 475 -0.55 5.76 6.43
CA ARG A 475 -1.41 6.60 7.27
C ARG A 475 -2.44 7.38 6.45
N PHE A 476 -2.05 7.87 5.27
CA PHE A 476 -2.98 8.48 4.32
C PHE A 476 -4.04 7.47 3.86
N ALA A 477 -3.61 6.30 3.39
CA ALA A 477 -4.52 5.25 2.94
C ALA A 477 -5.48 4.78 4.05
N GLU A 478 -4.97 4.53 5.26
CA GLU A 478 -5.81 4.19 6.42
C GLU A 478 -6.83 5.29 6.72
N GLN A 479 -6.41 6.56 6.75
CA GLN A 479 -7.31 7.71 7.00
C GLN A 479 -8.41 7.81 5.93
N GLU A 480 -8.04 7.77 4.65
CA GLU A 480 -8.97 7.82 3.53
C GLU A 480 -10.00 6.68 3.59
N LEU A 481 -9.54 5.44 3.83
CA LEU A 481 -10.42 4.27 3.93
C LEU A 481 -11.38 4.38 5.11
N TYR A 482 -10.91 4.81 6.29
CA TYR A 482 -11.75 4.88 7.48
C TYR A 482 -12.77 6.02 7.39
N VAL A 483 -12.38 7.18 6.87
CA VAL A 483 -13.31 8.31 6.67
C VAL A 483 -14.38 7.94 5.64
N LEU A 484 -13.97 7.39 4.49
CA LEU A 484 -14.93 7.00 3.46
C LEU A 484 -15.86 5.88 3.93
N LEU A 485 -15.33 4.78 4.46
CA LEU A 485 -16.17 3.66 4.92
C LEU A 485 -17.08 4.08 6.07
N SER A 486 -16.64 4.93 6.99
CA SER A 486 -17.50 5.40 8.08
C SER A 486 -18.68 6.22 7.56
N LYS A 487 -18.46 7.20 6.68
CA LYS A 487 -19.56 7.99 6.08
C LYS A 487 -20.44 7.14 5.15
N MET A 488 -19.85 6.21 4.40
CA MET A 488 -20.59 5.32 3.52
C MET A 488 -21.51 4.39 4.31
N LEU A 489 -21.02 3.74 5.37
CA LEU A 489 -21.83 2.86 6.21
C LEU A 489 -22.85 3.63 7.07
N LYS A 490 -22.55 4.88 7.47
CA LYS A 490 -23.51 5.76 8.15
C LYS A 490 -24.70 6.09 7.24
N ASN A 491 -24.46 6.32 5.95
CA ASN A 491 -25.49 6.71 4.98
C ASN A 491 -26.20 5.52 4.31
N PHE A 492 -25.50 4.39 4.14
CA PHE A 492 -25.99 3.29 3.31
C PHE A 492 -25.81 1.92 3.97
N ARG A 493 -26.73 1.02 3.66
CA ARG A 493 -26.51 -0.42 3.72
C ARG A 493 -26.01 -0.87 2.35
N LEU A 494 -24.84 -1.50 2.33
CA LEU A 494 -24.18 -2.01 1.14
C LEU A 494 -24.65 -3.43 0.83
N GLU A 495 -24.98 -3.67 -0.43
CA GLU A 495 -25.35 -4.96 -0.98
C GLU A 495 -24.51 -5.24 -2.24
N TYR A 496 -24.21 -6.52 -2.49
CA TYR A 496 -23.43 -6.96 -3.65
C TYR A 496 -23.98 -8.28 -4.20
N SER A 497 -24.33 -8.28 -5.49
CA SER A 497 -24.86 -9.44 -6.19
C SER A 497 -23.74 -10.24 -6.87
N GLY A 498 -23.76 -11.56 -6.70
CA GLY A 498 -22.75 -12.47 -7.26
C GLY A 498 -21.44 -12.47 -6.50
N ASP A 499 -20.41 -13.11 -7.08
CA ASP A 499 -19.11 -13.30 -6.42
C ASP A 499 -18.02 -12.47 -7.07
N LEU A 500 -17.13 -11.95 -6.22
CA LEU A 500 -15.97 -11.17 -6.61
C LEU A 500 -14.72 -11.94 -6.24
N ASP A 501 -13.84 -12.12 -7.20
CA ASP A 501 -12.50 -12.68 -6.96
C ASP A 501 -11.45 -11.64 -7.34
N MET A 502 -10.19 -11.99 -7.15
CA MET A 502 -9.04 -11.16 -7.42
C MET A 502 -8.17 -11.73 -8.53
N LYS A 503 -7.65 -10.84 -9.38
CA LYS A 503 -6.64 -11.16 -10.39
C LYS A 503 -5.36 -10.38 -10.15
N PHE A 504 -4.24 -10.96 -10.53
CA PHE A 504 -2.92 -10.36 -10.37
C PHE A 504 -2.56 -9.43 -11.54
N GLN A 505 -2.29 -8.16 -11.22
CA GLN A 505 -1.79 -7.13 -12.13
C GLN A 505 -0.70 -6.31 -11.41
N VAL A 506 0.45 -6.94 -11.11
CA VAL A 506 1.49 -6.49 -10.16
C VAL A 506 1.00 -6.51 -8.71
N LEU A 507 -0.22 -6.06 -8.49
CA LEU A 507 -1.00 -6.15 -7.27
C LEU A 507 -2.32 -6.87 -7.57
N MET A 508 -2.99 -7.36 -6.54
CA MET A 508 -4.31 -7.95 -6.68
C MET A 508 -5.36 -6.85 -6.88
N VAL A 509 -6.19 -7.04 -7.89
CA VAL A 509 -7.32 -6.15 -8.22
C VAL A 509 -8.57 -6.99 -8.45
N PRO A 510 -9.78 -6.39 -8.38
CA PRO A 510 -11.02 -7.05 -8.80
C PRO A 510 -10.88 -7.75 -10.16
N ASP A 511 -11.31 -9.01 -10.24
CA ASP A 511 -11.24 -9.78 -11.48
C ASP A 511 -12.17 -9.25 -12.57
N ARG A 512 -13.30 -8.66 -12.16
CA ARG A 512 -14.39 -8.13 -13.00
C ARG A 512 -14.82 -6.72 -12.60
N PRO A 513 -15.59 -6.00 -13.45
CA PRO A 513 -16.27 -4.76 -13.06
C PRO A 513 -17.14 -4.99 -11.82
N THR A 514 -17.17 -4.01 -10.92
CA THR A 514 -17.92 -4.11 -9.66
C THR A 514 -19.20 -3.30 -9.71
N SER A 515 -20.30 -3.93 -9.28
CA SER A 515 -21.61 -3.27 -9.14
C SER A 515 -22.06 -3.41 -7.70
N PHE A 516 -22.23 -2.28 -7.01
CA PHE A 516 -22.68 -2.24 -5.63
C PHE A 516 -24.07 -1.62 -5.56
N THR A 517 -24.92 -2.16 -4.69
CA THR A 517 -26.23 -1.59 -4.40
C THR A 517 -26.15 -0.85 -3.06
N PHE A 518 -26.54 0.42 -3.07
CA PHE A 518 -26.56 1.31 -1.92
C PHE A 518 -28.02 1.51 -1.51
N LYS A 519 -28.40 1.00 -0.33
CA LYS A 519 -29.72 1.24 0.27
C LYS A 519 -29.59 2.31 1.33
N ASP A 520 -30.33 3.40 1.23
CA ASP A 520 -30.28 4.47 2.24
C ASP A 520 -30.61 3.91 3.65
N ARG A 521 -29.85 4.37 4.64
CA ARG A 521 -30.15 4.15 6.06
C ARG A 521 -30.94 5.35 6.59
N LEU A 522 -31.98 5.05 7.37
CA LEU A 522 -32.82 6.04 8.05
C LEU A 522 -32.11 6.64 9.27
#